data_AF-A0A8J1JW79-F1
#
_entry.id   AF-A0A8J1JW79-F1
#
_cell.length_a   1.000
_cell.length_b   1.000
_cell.length_c   1.000
_cell.angle_alpha   90.00
_cell.angle_beta   90.00
_cell.angle_gamma   90.00
#
_symmetry.space_group_name_H-M   'P 1'
#
loop_
_entity.id
_entity.type
_entity.pdbx_description
1 polymer ?
#
loop_
_entity_poly.entity_id
_entity_poly.type
_entity_poly.pdbx_seq_one_letter_code
_entity_poly.pdbx_strand_id
1 'polypeptide(L)'
;MTQIAVWLVRQQNSQGGFRSTADTVVALQALAEYSCLVYKKGATNRVTVSLARQVIATFNVQPSNRLLVQRRMLPSQQGNYSFGVSGNGCCLIQVGTPSCN
;
A
#
# COMPACT_ATOMS: atom_id res chain seq x y z
N MET A 1 11.78 -7.20 11.01
CA MET A 1 12.45 -6.24 10.11
C MET A 1 11.48 -5.34 9.36
N THR A 2 10.30 -5.81 8.94
CA THR A 2 9.32 -4.99 8.21
C THR A 2 8.50 -4.03 9.09
N GLN A 3 8.48 -4.19 10.42
CA GLN A 3 7.59 -3.45 11.32
C GLN A 3 7.85 -1.93 11.33
N ILE A 4 9.11 -1.50 11.25
CA ILE A 4 9.47 -0.07 11.17
C ILE A 4 9.06 0.50 9.82
N ALA A 5 9.32 -0.21 8.72
CA ALA A 5 8.88 0.23 7.39
C ALA A 5 7.34 0.36 7.31
N VAL A 6 6.61 -0.60 7.88
CA VAL A 6 5.14 -0.54 7.97
C VAL A 6 4.69 0.66 8.83
N TRP A 7 5.32 0.88 9.99
CA TRP A 7 5.00 2.02 10.83
C TRP A 7 5.27 3.35 10.13
N LEU A 8 6.39 3.46 9.43
CA LEU A 8 6.82 4.66 8.72
C LEU A 8 5.85 4.98 7.58
N VAL A 9 5.49 4.00 6.75
CA VAL A 9 4.55 4.24 5.64
C VAL A 9 3.15 4.64 6.14
N ARG A 10 2.74 4.18 7.32
CA ARG A 10 1.47 4.62 7.94
C ARG A 10 1.46 6.10 8.34
N GLN A 11 2.62 6.75 8.44
CA GLN A 11 2.70 8.19 8.71
C GLN A 11 2.55 9.05 7.44
N GLN A 12 2.54 8.44 6.24
CA GLN A 12 2.34 9.19 5.00
C GLN A 12 0.91 9.73 4.90
N ASN A 13 0.79 10.98 4.45
CA ASN A 13 -0.48 11.57 4.05
C ASN A 13 -0.93 11.05 2.67
N SER A 14 -2.12 11.48 2.21
CA SER A 14 -2.70 11.06 0.93
C SER A 14 -1.87 11.46 -0.31
N GLN A 15 -0.93 12.40 -0.16
CA GLN A 15 -0.01 12.87 -1.20
C GLN A 15 1.38 12.23 -1.10
N GLY A 16 1.61 11.33 -0.15
CA GLY A 16 2.90 10.65 0.07
C GLY A 16 3.92 11.44 0.89
N GLY A 17 3.55 12.61 1.44
CA GLY A 17 4.39 13.41 2.32
C GLY A 17 4.23 13.05 3.81
N PHE A 18 5.14 13.57 4.63
CA PHE A 18 5.13 13.43 6.09
C PHE A 18 4.83 14.78 6.76
N ARG A 19 4.88 14.82 8.10
CA ARG A 19 4.51 16.00 8.90
C ARG A 19 5.30 17.26 8.55
N SER A 20 6.57 17.14 8.18
CA SER A 20 7.42 18.26 7.77
C SER A 20 8.27 17.92 6.55
N THR A 21 8.87 18.93 5.91
CA THR A 21 9.80 18.75 4.79
C THR A 21 11.00 17.90 5.18
N ALA A 22 11.59 18.16 6.35
CA ALA A 22 12.74 17.40 6.85
C ALA A 22 12.36 15.94 7.10
N ASP A 23 11.21 15.68 7.74
CA ASP A 23 10.71 14.33 7.94
C ASP A 23 10.46 13.62 6.62
N THR A 24 9.93 14.35 5.63
CA THR A 24 9.65 13.81 4.30
C THR A 24 10.93 13.37 3.60
N VAL A 25 11.98 14.21 3.62
CA VAL A 25 13.27 13.87 2.99
C VAL A 25 13.87 12.62 3.63
N VAL A 26 13.97 12.59 4.96
CA VAL A 26 14.60 11.46 5.68
C VAL A 26 13.77 10.19 5.54
N ALA A 27 12.45 10.27 5.65
CA ALA A 27 11.58 9.11 5.51
C ALA A 27 11.60 8.54 4.08
N LEU A 28 11.58 9.39 3.06
CA LEU A 28 11.69 8.94 1.67
C LEU A 28 13.04 8.31 1.37
N GLN A 29 14.13 8.85 1.92
CA GLN A 29 15.45 8.23 1.81
C GLN A 29 15.46 6.83 2.43
N ALA A 30 14.98 6.70 3.68
CA ALA A 30 14.92 5.40 4.36
C ALA A 30 14.03 4.39 3.60
N LEU A 31 12.91 4.83 3.04
CA LEU A 31 12.03 3.98 2.23
C LEU A 31 12.67 3.59 0.90
N ALA A 32 13.46 4.47 0.28
CA ALA A 32 14.20 4.16 -0.94
C ALA A 32 15.26 3.08 -0.67
N GLU A 33 16.07 3.23 0.38
CA GLU A 33 17.06 2.24 0.78
C GLU A 33 16.41 0.89 1.13
N TYR A 34 15.33 0.92 1.92
CA TYR A 34 14.55 -0.27 2.23
C TYR A 34 13.97 -0.93 0.97
N SER A 35 13.49 -0.14 0.00
CA SER A 35 12.93 -0.67 -1.25
C SER A 35 13.96 -1.44 -2.07
N CYS A 36 15.23 -0.99 -2.08
CA CYS A 36 16.32 -1.69 -2.73
C CYS A 36 16.60 -3.05 -2.07
N LEU A 37 16.52 -3.13 -0.73
CA LEU A 37 16.75 -4.37 0.02
C LEU A 37 15.64 -5.41 -0.19
N VAL A 38 14.39 -4.97 -0.29
CA VAL A 38 13.23 -5.88 -0.46
C VAL A 38 12.83 -6.09 -1.93
N TYR A 39 13.53 -5.44 -2.87
CA TYR A 39 13.22 -5.52 -4.28
C TYR A 39 13.42 -6.95 -4.79
N LYS A 40 12.42 -7.45 -5.51
CA LYS A 40 12.47 -8.74 -6.19
C LYS A 40 12.09 -8.57 -7.65
N LYS A 41 13.03 -8.91 -8.53
CA LYS A 41 12.80 -8.88 -9.98
C LYS A 41 11.69 -9.86 -10.35
N GLY A 42 10.75 -9.42 -11.19
CA GLY A 42 9.66 -10.26 -11.66
C GLY A 42 8.58 -10.55 -10.60
N ALA A 43 8.54 -9.80 -9.49
CA ALA A 43 7.56 -10.03 -8.45
C ALA A 43 6.12 -9.84 -8.95
N THR A 44 5.24 -10.74 -8.53
CA THR A 44 3.81 -10.70 -8.79
C THR A 44 3.06 -10.86 -7.48
N ASN A 45 2.01 -10.05 -7.31
CA ASN A 45 1.17 -10.09 -6.13
C ASN A 45 -0.30 -9.92 -6.52
N ARG A 46 -1.16 -10.71 -5.92
CA ARG A 46 -2.61 -10.59 -5.95
C ARG A 46 -3.09 -10.15 -4.59
N VAL A 47 -3.72 -8.97 -4.54
CA VAL A 47 -4.32 -8.42 -3.33
C VAL A 47 -5.84 -8.58 -3.43
N THR A 48 -6.46 -9.19 -2.44
CA THR A 48 -7.92 -9.34 -2.34
C THR A 48 -8.43 -8.53 -1.17
N VAL A 49 -9.50 -7.77 -1.39
CA VAL A 49 -10.23 -7.08 -0.32
C VAL A 49 -11.52 -7.83 -0.08
N SER A 50 -11.79 -8.15 1.17
CA SER A 50 -12.97 -8.91 1.57
C SER A 50 -13.81 -8.15 2.60
N LEU A 51 -15.13 -8.26 2.49
CA LEU A 51 -16.10 -7.78 3.47
C LEU A 51 -16.92 -9.00 3.93
N ALA A 52 -16.99 -9.26 5.24
CA ALA A 52 -17.73 -10.39 5.79
C ALA A 52 -17.44 -11.74 5.08
N ARG A 53 -16.16 -12.00 4.77
CA ARG A 53 -15.63 -13.18 4.04
C ARG A 53 -15.95 -13.24 2.54
N GLN A 54 -16.65 -12.27 1.98
CA GLN A 54 -16.87 -12.15 0.54
C GLN A 54 -15.82 -11.23 -0.09
N VAL A 55 -15.19 -11.67 -1.18
CA VAL A 55 -14.22 -10.86 -1.92
C VAL A 55 -14.98 -9.79 -2.70
N ILE A 56 -14.70 -8.52 -2.40
CA ILE A 56 -15.35 -7.36 -3.02
C ILE A 56 -14.44 -6.63 -4.03
N ALA A 57 -13.13 -6.81 -3.92
CA ALA A 57 -12.17 -6.27 -4.88
C ALA A 57 -10.93 -7.15 -4.99
N THR A 58 -10.31 -7.14 -6.17
CA THR A 58 -9.02 -7.78 -6.41
C THR A 58 -8.12 -6.83 -7.20
N PHE A 59 -6.86 -6.76 -6.81
CA PHE A 59 -5.81 -6.01 -7.48
C PHE A 59 -4.70 -6.97 -7.88
N ASN A 60 -4.27 -6.88 -9.14
CA ASN A 60 -3.15 -7.65 -9.67
C ASN A 60 -1.98 -6.71 -9.91
N VAL A 61 -0.91 -6.92 -9.14
CA VAL A 61 0.34 -6.18 -9.24
C VAL A 61 1.36 -7.09 -9.92
N GLN A 62 1.84 -6.65 -11.07
CA GLN A 62 2.76 -7.35 -11.96
C GLN A 62 3.93 -6.42 -12.30
N PRO A 63 5.06 -6.94 -12.81
CA PRO A 63 6.21 -6.11 -13.16
C PRO A 63 5.89 -4.96 -14.12
N SER A 64 4.94 -5.17 -15.05
CA SER A 64 4.50 -4.19 -16.05
C SER A 64 3.66 -3.05 -15.47
N ASN A 65 2.98 -3.26 -14.33
CA ASN A 65 2.10 -2.27 -13.72
C ASN A 65 2.49 -1.93 -12.27
N ARG A 66 3.70 -2.31 -11.83
CA ARG A 66 4.17 -2.15 -10.44
C ARG A 66 4.24 -0.71 -9.94
N LEU A 67 4.28 0.27 -10.85
CA LEU A 67 4.30 1.71 -10.54
C LEU A 67 2.92 2.36 -10.72
N LEU A 68 1.94 1.62 -11.25
CA LEU A 68 0.59 2.14 -11.48
C LEU A 68 -0.19 2.14 -10.16
N VAL A 69 -0.65 3.30 -9.73
CA VAL A 69 -1.55 3.42 -8.59
C VAL A 69 -2.94 2.92 -8.99
N GLN A 70 -3.40 1.86 -8.33
CA GLN A 70 -4.73 1.29 -8.53
C GLN A 70 -5.62 1.67 -7.35
N ARG A 71 -6.81 2.21 -7.62
CA ARG A 71 -7.78 2.62 -6.59
C ARG A 71 -9.14 1.95 -6.83
N ARG A 72 -9.83 1.62 -5.74
CA ARG A 72 -11.23 1.17 -5.76
C ARG A 72 -11.97 1.86 -4.63
N MET A 73 -13.14 2.38 -4.92
CA MET A 73 -14.06 2.79 -3.86
C MET A 73 -14.57 1.54 -3.16
N LEU A 74 -14.50 1.56 -1.83
CA LEU A 74 -15.12 0.53 -1.01
C LEU A 74 -16.61 0.87 -0.83
N PRO A 75 -17.49 -0.15 -0.72
CA PRO A 75 -18.90 0.09 -0.40
C PRO A 75 -19.06 0.91 0.89
N SER A 76 -20.14 1.69 1.04
CA SER A 76 -20.39 2.46 2.27
C SER A 76 -20.88 1.61 3.45
N GLN A 77 -21.01 0.29 3.26
CA GLN A 77 -21.40 -0.62 4.32
C GLN A 77 -20.39 -0.61 5.46
N GLN A 78 -20.87 -0.38 6.67
CA GLN A 78 -20.07 -0.60 7.86
C GLN A 78 -19.77 -2.10 8.00
N GLY A 79 -18.51 -2.44 8.25
CA GLY A 79 -18.11 -3.82 8.49
C GLY A 79 -16.59 -3.99 8.55
N ASN A 80 -16.20 -5.23 8.86
CA ASN A 80 -14.79 -5.60 8.94
C ASN A 80 -14.25 -5.90 7.54
N TYR A 81 -13.48 -4.96 7.00
CA TYR A 81 -12.69 -5.16 5.80
C TYR A 81 -11.41 -5.91 6.14
N SER A 82 -11.08 -6.92 5.36
CA SER A 82 -9.81 -7.64 5.46
C SER A 82 -9.08 -7.65 4.12
N PHE A 83 -7.75 -7.70 4.21
CA PHE A 83 -6.86 -7.76 3.05
C PHE A 83 -6.17 -9.11 3.04
N GLY A 84 -6.26 -9.81 1.91
CA GLY A 84 -5.45 -10.99 1.60
C GLY A 84 -4.39 -10.62 0.57
N VAL A 85 -3.16 -11.07 0.77
CA VAL A 85 -2.08 -10.90 -0.22
C VAL A 85 -1.49 -12.26 -0.51
N SER A 86 -1.44 -12.62 -1.79
CA SER A 86 -0.78 -13.82 -2.28
C SER A 86 0.20 -13.43 -3.38
N GLY A 87 1.42 -13.94 -3.32
CA GLY A 87 2.48 -13.52 -4.23
C GLY A 87 3.85 -13.73 -3.63
N ASN A 88 4.84 -13.19 -4.32
CA ASN A 88 6.23 -13.41 -3.98
C ASN A 88 7.03 -12.12 -3.73
N GLY A 89 6.36 -10.96 -3.64
CA GLY A 89 6.97 -9.67 -3.37
C GLY A 89 6.23 -8.84 -2.32
N CYS A 90 6.53 -7.54 -2.26
CA CYS A 90 5.91 -6.58 -1.34
C CYS A 90 4.99 -5.61 -2.10
N CYS A 91 3.88 -5.21 -1.48
CA CYS A 91 2.99 -4.17 -2.00
C CYS A 91 2.64 -3.17 -0.89
N LEU A 92 2.49 -1.91 -1.29
CA LEU A 92 1.94 -0.88 -0.43
C LEU A 92 0.42 -0.81 -0.61
N ILE A 93 -0.31 -0.93 0.50
CA ILE A 93 -1.76 -0.76 0.57
C ILE A 93 -2.04 0.46 1.44
N GLN A 94 -2.85 1.38 0.92
CA GLN A 94 -3.31 2.55 1.66
C GLN A 94 -4.84 2.57 1.66
N VAL A 95 -5.41 2.90 2.81
CA VAL A 95 -6.85 3.07 3.00
C VAL A 95 -7.05 4.50 3.49
N GLY A 96 -7.90 5.24 2.81
CA GLY A 96 -8.26 6.60 3.17
C GLY A 96 -9.67 6.90 2.72
N THR A 97 -10.32 7.82 3.41
CA THR A 97 -11.56 8.42 2.92
C THR A 97 -11.25 9.28 1.70
N PRO A 98 -12.12 9.33 0.67
CA PRO A 98 -11.98 10.33 -0.37
C PRO A 98 -11.96 11.70 0.30
N SER A 99 -10.89 12.47 0.09
CA SER A 99 -10.85 13.86 0.50
C SER A 99 -11.86 14.61 -0.36
N CYS A 100 -12.96 15.05 0.23
CA CYS A 100 -13.79 16.08 -0.37
C CYS A 100 -12.92 17.34 -0.47
N ASN A 101 -12.53 17.68 -1.69
CA ASN A 101 -12.22 19.07 -2.03
C ASN A 101 -13.51 19.71 -2.55
#